data_AF-A0A158HYU7-F1
#
_entry.id   AF-A0A158HYU7-F1
#
_cell.length_a   1.000
_cell.length_b   1.000
_cell.length_c   1.000
_cell.angle_alpha   90.00
_cell.angle_beta   90.00
_cell.angle_gamma   90.00
#
_symmetry.space_group_name_H-M   'P 1'
#
loop_
_entity.id
_entity.type
_entity.pdbx_description
1 polymer ?
#
loop_
_entity_poly.entity_id
_entity_poly.type
_entity_poly.pdbx_seq_one_letter_code
_entity_poly.pdbx_strand_id
1 'polypeptide(L)'
;MMSTQIRPAAPADAGAIFGLMIELAEFEKLMHMFIATETGVHDALFGARPSAEALVAEENGHIVGYALFFQNYSTFLGKRGLFLEDLYVKPATRGSGLGTKMLRALAALAVERQCGRFEWTVLDWNQNAIGFYEKMGATVLPDWRIVRITGDALATLASPAAAD
;
A
#
# COMPACT_ATOMS: atom_id res chain seq x y z
N MET A 1 -6.93 -15.87 24.65
CA MET A 1 -6.43 -15.78 23.27
C MET A 1 -6.46 -14.32 22.87
N MET A 2 -5.35 -13.75 22.40
CA MET A 2 -5.35 -12.40 21.84
C MET A 2 -6.07 -12.46 20.49
N SER A 3 -7.19 -11.75 20.36
CA SER A 3 -7.99 -11.74 19.14
C SER A 3 -7.51 -10.60 18.26
N THR A 4 -6.69 -10.90 17.26
CA THR A 4 -6.35 -9.93 16.21
C THR A 4 -7.49 -9.85 15.21
N GLN A 5 -8.03 -8.65 14.99
CA GLN A 5 -9.09 -8.40 14.01
C GLN A 5 -8.53 -7.61 12.81
N ILE A 6 -8.86 -8.03 11.59
CA ILE A 6 -8.59 -7.24 10.37
C ILE A 6 -9.91 -6.61 9.94
N ARG A 7 -9.92 -5.30 9.76
CA ARG A 7 -11.12 -4.53 9.39
C ARG A 7 -10.78 -3.35 8.48
N PRO A 8 -11.74 -2.78 7.74
CA PRO A 8 -11.58 -1.48 7.12
C PRO A 8 -11.18 -0.41 8.15
N ALA A 9 -10.31 0.50 7.73
CA ALA A 9 -9.98 1.68 8.51
C ALA A 9 -11.20 2.61 8.63
N ALA A 10 -11.32 3.25 9.80
CA ALA A 10 -12.25 4.32 10.08
C ALA A 10 -11.50 5.65 10.22
N PRO A 11 -12.18 6.82 10.14
CA PRO A 11 -11.52 8.13 10.26
C PRO A 11 -10.64 8.29 11.51
N ALA A 12 -11.04 7.68 12.63
CA ALA A 12 -10.28 7.70 13.88
C ALA A 12 -8.95 6.94 13.81
N ASP A 13 -8.75 6.04 12.84
CA ASP A 13 -7.52 5.27 12.68
C ASP A 13 -6.42 6.05 11.94
N ALA A 14 -6.73 7.20 11.32
CA ALA A 14 -5.80 7.95 10.45
C ALA A 14 -4.48 8.29 11.15
N GLY A 15 -4.53 8.75 12.41
CA GLY A 15 -3.32 9.05 13.20
C GLY A 15 -2.49 7.80 13.50
N ALA A 16 -3.14 6.67 13.79
CA ALA A 16 -2.44 5.41 14.03
C ALA A 16 -1.78 4.87 12.75
N ILE A 17 -2.47 4.97 11.61
CA ILE A 17 -1.92 4.61 10.29
C ILE A 17 -0.72 5.50 9.97
N PHE A 18 -0.83 6.82 10.17
CA PHE A 18 0.27 7.75 9.95
C PHE A 18 1.49 7.41 10.81
N GLY A 19 1.30 7.08 12.09
CA GLY A 19 2.38 6.62 12.95
C GLY A 19 3.07 5.34 12.43
N LEU A 20 2.28 4.37 11.94
CA LEU A 20 2.82 3.15 11.33
C LEU A 20 3.52 3.39 9.99
N MET A 21 3.10 4.39 9.22
CA MET A 21 3.80 4.81 7.99
C MET A 21 5.18 5.37 8.29
N ILE A 22 5.33 6.14 9.38
CA ILE A 22 6.65 6.62 9.85
C ILE A 22 7.53 5.42 10.24
N GLU A 23 7.01 4.46 11.01
CA GLU A 23 7.76 3.26 11.37
C GLU A 23 8.20 2.45 10.12
N LEU A 24 7.35 2.36 9.10
CA LEU A 24 7.69 1.71 7.82
C LEU A 24 8.84 2.46 7.12
N ALA A 25 8.73 3.78 6.99
CA ALA A 25 9.74 4.60 6.35
C ALA A 25 11.11 4.53 7.08
N GLU A 26 11.11 4.44 8.42
CA GLU A 26 12.32 4.17 9.20
C GLU A 26 12.90 2.78 8.88
N PHE A 27 12.07 1.74 8.86
CA PHE A 27 12.48 0.37 8.57
C PHE A 27 13.09 0.22 7.16
N GLU A 28 12.52 0.90 6.17
CA GLU A 28 12.99 0.90 4.79
C GLU A 28 14.15 1.88 4.54
N LYS A 29 14.55 2.66 5.56
CA LYS A 29 15.58 3.71 5.48
C LYS A 29 15.22 4.85 4.53
N LEU A 30 13.93 5.13 4.38
CA LEU A 30 13.36 6.12 3.47
C LEU A 30 12.81 7.37 4.18
N MET A 31 13.08 7.57 5.48
CA MET A 31 12.59 8.76 6.19
C MET A 31 12.98 10.10 5.55
N HIS A 32 14.12 10.16 4.85
CA HIS A 32 14.54 11.35 4.11
C HIS A 32 13.60 11.72 2.94
N MET A 33 12.73 10.80 2.50
CA MET A 33 11.69 11.02 1.50
C MET A 33 10.29 11.19 2.11
N PHE A 34 10.12 10.94 3.41
CA PHE A 34 8.82 10.96 4.06
C PHE A 34 8.39 12.39 4.37
N ILE A 35 7.57 12.95 3.47
CA ILE A 35 7.00 14.31 3.57
C ILE A 35 5.48 14.30 3.84
N ALA A 36 4.90 13.10 3.99
CA ALA A 36 3.48 12.95 4.26
C ALA A 36 3.09 13.61 5.60
N THR A 37 1.85 14.05 5.69
CA THR A 37 1.27 14.61 6.92
C THR A 37 0.06 13.79 7.34
N GLU A 38 -0.24 13.76 8.64
CA GLU A 38 -1.43 13.08 9.16
C GLU A 38 -2.72 13.58 8.49
N THR A 39 -2.85 14.91 8.31
CA THR A 39 -3.98 15.51 7.59
C THR A 39 -4.06 15.03 6.14
N GLY A 40 -2.91 14.91 5.46
CA GLY A 40 -2.85 14.38 4.10
C GLY A 40 -3.28 12.92 4.01
N VAL A 41 -2.89 12.09 4.98
CA VAL A 41 -3.34 10.69 5.08
C VAL A 41 -4.84 10.62 5.36
N HIS A 42 -5.35 11.44 6.28
CA HIS A 42 -6.79 11.50 6.55
C HIS A 42 -7.58 11.91 5.30
N ASP A 43 -7.15 12.94 4.57
CA ASP A 43 -7.83 13.37 3.34
C ASP A 43 -7.76 12.30 2.23
N ALA A 44 -6.62 11.62 2.08
CA ALA A 44 -6.47 10.53 1.11
C ALA A 44 -7.42 9.36 1.39
N LEU A 45 -7.68 9.02 2.65
CA LEU A 45 -8.52 7.89 3.06
C LEU A 45 -10.01 8.26 3.23
N PHE A 46 -10.30 9.48 3.69
CA PHE A 46 -11.63 9.87 4.17
C PHE A 46 -12.07 11.28 3.74
N GLY A 47 -11.30 11.93 2.86
CA GLY A 47 -11.63 13.25 2.32
C GLY A 47 -12.85 13.24 1.40
N ALA A 48 -13.17 14.39 0.81
CA ALA A 48 -14.33 14.52 -0.09
C ALA A 48 -14.22 13.65 -1.36
N ARG A 49 -12.98 13.33 -1.76
CA ARG A 49 -12.65 12.46 -2.89
C ARG A 49 -11.48 11.56 -2.50
N PRO A 50 -11.73 10.47 -1.74
CA PRO A 50 -10.68 9.57 -1.28
C PRO A 50 -9.90 9.00 -2.47
N SER A 51 -8.58 9.00 -2.36
CA SER A 51 -7.66 8.46 -3.37
C SER A 51 -7.14 7.08 -3.01
N ALA A 52 -7.28 6.67 -1.75
CA ALA A 52 -6.85 5.37 -1.24
C ALA A 52 -7.85 4.81 -0.21
N GLU A 53 -7.69 3.53 0.09
CA GLU A 53 -8.38 2.81 1.15
C GLU A 53 -7.36 2.12 2.04
N ALA A 54 -7.76 1.77 3.26
CA ALA A 54 -6.89 1.03 4.17
C ALA A 54 -7.63 -0.09 4.91
N LEU A 55 -6.93 -1.22 5.10
CA LEU A 55 -7.27 -2.20 6.13
C LEU A 55 -6.33 -2.01 7.31
N VAL A 56 -6.87 -2.14 8.52
CA VAL A 56 -6.08 -2.15 9.76
C VAL A 56 -6.16 -3.49 10.44
N ALA A 57 -5.06 -3.89 11.07
CA ALA A 57 -5.03 -4.99 12.02
C ALA A 57 -5.05 -4.42 13.44
N GLU A 58 -6.09 -4.77 14.20
CA GLU A 58 -6.30 -4.34 15.57
C GLU A 58 -6.05 -5.49 16.53
N GLU A 59 -5.30 -5.23 17.59
CA GLU A 59 -5.06 -6.16 18.69
C GLU A 59 -5.20 -5.42 20.02
N ASN A 60 -6.08 -5.91 20.89
CA ASN A 60 -6.37 -5.31 22.20
C ASN A 60 -6.67 -3.80 22.13
N GLY A 61 -7.47 -3.37 21.14
CA GLY A 61 -7.82 -1.95 20.94
C GLY A 61 -6.74 -1.08 20.28
N HIS A 62 -5.60 -1.67 19.90
CA HIS A 62 -4.49 -0.94 19.28
C HIS A 62 -4.29 -1.39 17.83
N ILE A 63 -4.09 -0.42 16.94
CA ILE A 63 -3.68 -0.72 15.57
C ILE A 63 -2.22 -1.16 15.57
N VAL A 64 -1.98 -2.41 15.16
CA VAL A 64 -0.66 -3.06 15.12
C VAL A 64 -0.16 -3.33 13.70
N GLY A 65 -0.96 -3.02 12.69
CA GLY A 65 -0.58 -3.09 11.29
C GLY A 65 -1.60 -2.40 10.41
N TYR A 66 -1.17 -2.02 9.21
CA TYR A 66 -2.04 -1.43 8.19
C TYR A 66 -1.65 -1.95 6.81
N ALA A 67 -2.60 -1.90 5.88
CA ALA A 67 -2.36 -2.06 4.46
C ALA A 67 -3.10 -0.95 3.71
N LEU A 68 -2.37 -0.10 2.99
CA LEU A 68 -2.91 1.00 2.19
C LEU A 68 -2.91 0.59 0.72
N PHE A 69 -4.04 0.75 0.06
CA PHE A 69 -4.25 0.28 -1.30
C PHE A 69 -5.20 1.19 -2.07
N PHE A 70 -5.19 1.06 -3.40
CA PHE A 70 -6.08 1.80 -4.28
C PHE A 70 -6.44 0.98 -5.53
N GLN A 71 -7.38 1.48 -6.31
CA GLN A 71 -7.84 0.82 -7.53
C GLN A 71 -7.02 1.29 -8.74
N ASN A 72 -6.41 0.36 -9.47
CA ASN A 72 -5.82 0.61 -10.78
C ASN A 72 -6.70 0.01 -11.90
N TYR A 73 -6.26 0.09 -13.16
CA TYR A 73 -6.98 -0.47 -14.30
C TYR A 73 -6.05 -1.13 -15.31
N SER A 74 -6.39 -2.34 -15.74
CA SER A 74 -5.69 -3.06 -16.80
C SER A 74 -6.47 -2.92 -18.10
N THR A 75 -5.89 -2.20 -19.06
CA THR A 75 -6.45 -2.06 -20.41
C THR A 75 -6.45 -3.38 -21.18
N PHE A 76 -5.52 -4.28 -20.87
CA PHE A 76 -5.42 -5.58 -21.54
C PHE A 76 -6.49 -6.57 -21.04
N LEU A 77 -6.89 -6.45 -19.77
CA LEU A 77 -7.98 -7.25 -19.20
C LEU A 77 -9.34 -6.58 -19.31
N GLY A 78 -9.38 -5.27 -19.61
CA GLY A 78 -10.60 -4.46 -19.54
C GLY A 78 -11.21 -4.42 -18.13
N LYS A 79 -10.39 -4.61 -17.08
CA LYS A 79 -10.84 -4.76 -15.70
C LYS A 79 -10.06 -3.86 -14.76
N ARG A 80 -10.74 -3.46 -13.68
CA ARG A 80 -10.09 -2.85 -12.52
C ARG A 80 -9.09 -3.84 -11.91
N GLY A 81 -8.07 -3.33 -11.23
CA GLY A 81 -7.19 -4.09 -10.37
C GLY A 81 -7.09 -3.45 -8.99
N LEU A 82 -6.53 -4.19 -8.04
CA LEU A 82 -6.21 -3.67 -6.71
C LEU A 82 -4.68 -3.49 -6.66
N PHE A 83 -4.22 -2.31 -6.26
CA PHE A 83 -2.80 -2.03 -6.09
C PHE A 83 -2.53 -1.78 -4.61
N LEU A 84 -1.66 -2.58 -4.01
CA LEU A 84 -1.18 -2.41 -2.65
C LEU A 84 0.05 -1.49 -2.67
N GLU A 85 -0.06 -0.33 -2.03
CA GLU A 85 1.02 0.63 -1.87
C GLU A 85 1.93 0.20 -0.71
N ASP A 86 1.35 0.11 0.49
CA ASP A 86 2.08 -0.17 1.72
C ASP A 86 1.45 -1.31 2.49
N LEU A 87 2.27 -2.23 3.00
CA LEU A 87 1.87 -3.21 4.00
C LEU A 87 2.89 -3.22 5.14
N TYR A 88 2.44 -2.89 6.34
CA TYR A 88 3.30 -2.90 7.51
C TYR A 88 2.61 -3.54 8.72
N VAL A 89 3.41 -4.30 9.46
CA VAL A 89 3.04 -4.93 10.73
C VAL A 89 4.17 -4.68 11.71
N LYS A 90 3.80 -4.20 12.92
CA LYS A 90 4.76 -3.87 13.99
C LYS A 90 5.71 -5.06 14.25
N PRO A 91 6.99 -4.82 14.57
CA PRO A 91 7.98 -5.89 14.78
C PRO A 91 7.56 -6.91 15.83
N ALA A 92 6.91 -6.46 16.91
CA ALA A 92 6.43 -7.33 18.00
C ALA A 92 5.38 -8.37 17.56
N THR A 93 4.68 -8.14 16.44
CA THR A 93 3.67 -9.05 15.91
C THR A 93 4.13 -9.79 14.66
N ARG A 94 5.42 -9.68 14.27
CA ARG A 94 6.00 -10.44 13.16
C ARG A 94 6.12 -11.93 13.51
N GLY A 95 6.09 -12.80 12.50
CA GLY A 95 6.07 -14.26 12.69
C GLY A 95 4.72 -14.85 13.11
N SER A 96 3.72 -14.02 13.46
CA SER A 96 2.34 -14.44 13.78
C SER A 96 1.50 -14.86 12.56
N GLY A 97 2.00 -14.62 11.34
CA GLY A 97 1.25 -14.76 10.10
C GLY A 97 0.28 -13.61 9.80
N LEU A 98 0.30 -12.52 10.58
CA LEU A 98 -0.62 -11.38 10.40
C LEU A 98 -0.50 -10.72 9.01
N GLY A 99 0.72 -10.48 8.51
CA GLY A 99 0.92 -9.93 7.16
C GLY A 99 0.30 -10.81 6.08
N THR A 100 0.44 -12.14 6.19
CA THR A 100 -0.22 -13.10 5.29
C THR A 100 -1.74 -13.01 5.37
N LYS A 101 -2.31 -12.85 6.58
CA LYS A 101 -3.76 -12.67 6.74
C LYS A 101 -4.25 -11.39 6.09
N MET A 102 -3.49 -10.29 6.21
CA MET A 102 -3.83 -9.01 5.58
C MET A 102 -3.77 -9.09 4.05
N LEU A 103 -2.74 -9.72 3.48
CA LEU A 103 -2.66 -9.98 2.03
C LEU A 103 -3.82 -10.84 1.53
N ARG A 104 -4.22 -11.87 2.29
CA ARG A 104 -5.40 -12.69 1.96
C ARG A 104 -6.70 -11.89 2.02
N ALA A 105 -6.85 -10.98 2.98
CA ALA A 105 -8.02 -10.10 3.07
C ALA A 105 -8.11 -9.17 1.85
N LEU A 106 -6.99 -8.59 1.41
CA LEU A 106 -6.93 -7.77 0.19
C LEU A 106 -7.21 -8.59 -1.07
N ALA A 107 -6.67 -9.80 -1.17
CA ALA A 107 -6.96 -10.70 -2.29
C ALA A 107 -8.44 -11.08 -2.35
N ALA A 108 -9.08 -11.35 -1.20
CA ALA A 108 -10.52 -11.60 -1.13
C ALA A 108 -11.33 -10.37 -1.58
N LEU A 109 -10.93 -9.17 -1.15
CA LEU A 109 -11.54 -7.91 -1.58
C LEU A 109 -11.38 -7.69 -3.09
N ALA A 110 -10.22 -8.01 -3.66
CA ALA A 110 -10.00 -7.94 -5.11
C ALA A 110 -10.94 -8.88 -5.87
N VAL A 111 -11.13 -10.10 -5.39
CA VAL A 111 -12.08 -11.07 -5.98
C VAL A 111 -13.52 -10.57 -5.86
N GLU A 112 -13.93 -10.09 -4.69
CA GLU A 112 -15.25 -9.52 -4.44
C GLU A 112 -15.55 -8.36 -5.41
N ARG A 113 -14.56 -7.49 -5.65
CA ARG A 113 -14.65 -6.35 -6.56
C ARG A 113 -14.42 -6.70 -8.03
N GLN A 114 -14.34 -7.99 -8.36
CA GLN A 114 -14.10 -8.51 -9.70
C GLN A 114 -12.84 -7.94 -10.38
N CYS A 115 -11.82 -7.63 -9.58
CA CYS A 115 -10.53 -7.18 -10.07
C CYS A 115 -9.87 -8.26 -10.93
N GLY A 116 -9.24 -7.84 -12.03
CA GLY A 116 -8.44 -8.73 -12.87
C GLY A 116 -7.07 -9.03 -12.29
N ARG A 117 -6.57 -8.19 -11.38
CA ARG A 117 -5.23 -8.27 -10.79
C ARG A 117 -5.20 -7.75 -9.35
N PHE A 118 -4.24 -8.26 -8.59
CA PHE A 118 -3.76 -7.71 -7.33
C PHE A 118 -2.24 -7.54 -7.44
N GLU A 119 -1.76 -6.30 -7.38
CA GLU A 119 -0.37 -5.92 -7.71
C GLU A 119 0.24 -5.06 -6.60
N TRP A 120 1.56 -5.13 -6.44
CA TRP A 120 2.36 -4.25 -5.57
C TRP A 120 3.80 -4.24 -6.05
N THR A 121 4.60 -3.34 -5.50
CA THR A 121 6.04 -3.25 -5.78
C THR A 121 6.85 -3.82 -4.63
N VAL A 122 8.01 -4.40 -4.95
CA VAL A 122 8.97 -4.90 -3.96
C VAL A 122 10.36 -4.43 -4.36
N LEU A 123 11.17 -4.06 -3.37
CA LEU A 123 12.56 -3.68 -3.59
C LEU A 123 13.38 -4.91 -4.03
N ASP A 124 14.19 -4.75 -5.07
CA ASP A 124 14.96 -5.83 -5.72
C ASP A 124 15.91 -6.60 -4.79
N TRP A 125 16.43 -5.92 -3.77
CA TRP A 125 17.31 -6.50 -2.77
C TRP A 125 16.56 -7.34 -1.72
N ASN A 126 15.24 -7.20 -1.60
CA ASN A 126 14.44 -7.89 -0.59
C ASN A 126 14.05 -9.32 -1.03
N GLN A 127 15.07 -10.16 -1.20
CA GLN A 127 14.93 -11.54 -1.67
C GLN A 127 14.02 -12.39 -0.78
N ASN A 128 13.96 -12.08 0.52
CA ASN A 128 13.05 -12.74 1.46
C ASN A 128 11.57 -12.43 1.13
N ALA A 129 11.26 -11.17 0.83
CA ALA A 129 9.90 -10.78 0.43
C ALA A 129 9.54 -11.35 -0.95
N ILE A 130 10.47 -11.28 -1.91
CA ILE A 130 10.29 -11.85 -3.26
C ILE A 130 9.93 -13.35 -3.16
N GLY A 131 10.77 -14.15 -2.49
CA GLY A 131 10.52 -15.59 -2.35
C GLY A 131 9.27 -15.92 -1.54
N PHE A 132 8.84 -15.03 -0.63
CA PHE A 132 7.56 -15.16 0.06
C PHE A 132 6.37 -14.92 -0.89
N TYR A 133 6.41 -13.86 -1.71
CA TYR A 133 5.34 -13.55 -2.66
C TYR A 133 5.22 -14.63 -3.76
N GLU A 134 6.33 -15.14 -4.26
CA GLU A 134 6.32 -16.23 -5.26
C GLU A 134 5.69 -17.51 -4.69
N LYS A 135 5.99 -17.86 -3.43
CA LYS A 135 5.33 -18.98 -2.74
C LYS A 135 3.83 -18.77 -2.53
N MET A 136 3.37 -17.51 -2.52
CA MET A 136 1.95 -17.17 -2.48
C MET A 136 1.27 -17.22 -3.87
N GLY A 137 2.04 -17.43 -4.94
CA GLY A 137 1.55 -17.47 -6.32
C GLY A 137 1.68 -16.14 -7.08
N ALA A 138 2.38 -15.15 -6.52
CA ALA A 138 2.71 -13.93 -7.25
C ALA A 138 3.80 -14.21 -8.31
N THR A 139 3.77 -13.47 -9.41
CA THR A 139 4.86 -13.45 -10.40
C THR A 139 5.53 -12.09 -10.34
N VAL A 140 6.84 -12.06 -10.08
CA VAL A 140 7.64 -10.83 -10.21
C VAL A 140 7.93 -10.61 -11.69
N LEU A 141 7.63 -9.40 -12.19
CA LEU A 141 7.75 -9.07 -13.62
C LEU A 141 9.09 -8.36 -13.89
N PRO A 142 10.15 -9.05 -14.35
CA PRO A 142 11.50 -8.48 -14.46
C PRO A 142 11.63 -7.44 -15.59
N ASP A 143 10.80 -7.54 -16.62
CA ASP A 143 10.86 -6.67 -17.80
C ASP A 143 10.15 -5.33 -17.59
N TRP A 144 9.34 -5.20 -16.53
CA TRP A 144 8.56 -4.01 -16.24
C TRP A 144 9.30 -3.14 -15.23
N ARG A 145 9.49 -1.86 -15.58
CA ARG A 145 10.14 -0.87 -14.72
C ARG A 145 9.17 0.24 -14.38
N ILE A 146 9.22 0.71 -13.13
CA ILE A 146 8.50 1.91 -12.71
C ILE A 146 9.21 3.11 -13.34
N VAL A 147 8.48 3.90 -14.12
CA VAL A 147 8.94 5.20 -14.62
C VAL A 147 8.29 6.29 -13.78
N ARG A 148 9.09 7.22 -13.26
CA ARG A 148 8.63 8.25 -12.33
C ARG A 148 9.18 9.62 -12.73
N ILE A 149 8.30 10.61 -12.81
CA ILE A 149 8.64 12.04 -12.98
C ILE A 149 8.01 12.78 -11.80
N THR A 150 8.81 13.52 -11.04
CA THR A 150 8.38 14.21 -9.81
C THR A 150 9.03 15.59 -9.71
N GLY A 151 8.51 16.44 -8.81
CA GLY A 151 9.06 17.77 -8.56
C GLY A 151 9.12 18.65 -9.80
N ASP A 152 10.20 19.40 -9.95
CA ASP A 152 10.37 20.37 -11.05
C ASP A 152 10.30 19.73 -12.44
N ALA A 153 10.74 18.48 -12.60
CA ALA A 153 10.64 17.77 -13.87
C ALA A 153 9.18 17.53 -14.28
N LEU A 154 8.29 17.27 -13.32
CA LEU A 154 6.86 17.10 -13.57
C LEU A 154 6.22 18.45 -13.94
N ALA A 155 6.58 19.52 -13.22
CA ALA A 155 6.12 20.88 -13.53
C ALA A 155 6.57 21.33 -14.93
N THR A 156 7.81 20.98 -15.31
CA THR A 156 8.37 21.26 -16.63
C THR A 156 7.61 20.51 -17.73
N LEU A 157 7.35 19.21 -17.55
CA LEU A 157 6.58 18.42 -18.51
C LEU A 157 5.14 18.92 -18.69
N ALA A 158 4.53 19.46 -17.62
CA ALA A 158 3.19 20.02 -17.65
C ALA A 158 3.12 21.38 -18.37
N SER A 159 4.26 22.04 -18.57
CA SER A 159 4.30 23.34 -19.23
C SER A 159 4.12 23.14 -20.74
N PRO A 160 3.27 23.92 -21.41
CA PRO A 160 3.11 23.82 -22.85
C PRO A 160 4.47 24.08 -23.51
N ALA A 161 4.86 23.20 -24.45
CA ALA A 161 6.07 23.43 -25.24
C ALA A 161 5.96 24.81 -25.89
N ALA A 162 7.05 25.57 -25.90
CA ALA A 162 7.14 26.74 -26.76
C ALA A 162 6.87 26.25 -28.20
N ALA A 163 5.88 26.87 -28.86
CA ALA A 163 5.61 26.57 -30.26
C ALA A 163 6.87 26.94 -31.07
N ASP A 164 7.46 25.96 -31.73
CA ASP A 164 8.46 26.18 -32.80
C ASP A 164 7.79 26.84 -34.02
#